data_AF-A0A7S4M227-F1
#
_entry.id   AF-A0A7S4M227-F1
#
_cell.length_a   1.000
_cell.length_b   1.000
_cell.length_c   1.000
_cell.angle_alpha   90.00
_cell.angle_beta   90.00
_cell.angle_gamma   90.00
#
_symmetry.space_group_name_H-M   'P 1'
#
loop_
_entity.id
_entity.type
_entity.pdbx_description
1 polymer ?
#
loop_
_entity_poly.entity_id
_entity_poly.type
_entity_poly.pdbx_seq_one_letter_code
_entity_poly.pdbx_strand_id
1 'polypeptide(L)'
;VLLPTRAADRPAEDCRLRHLRLHRSASTQQRSSEMSGISVNGMKPRDNTVLYKDKDPLHQKDIDARDVGTPDDWVPRHPDLVRLTGRHPFNVEPPLPALMEQGFITPASLHYVRNHGAVPKIDWEAHRLSVTGLVDSPTVFTMDDLLKMPAREIP
;
A
#
# COMPACT_ATOMS: atom_id res chain seq x y z
N VAL A 1 -34.27 -25.15 -16.89
CA VAL A 1 -34.78 -25.58 -15.57
C VAL A 1 -34.17 -24.68 -14.52
N LEU A 2 -34.90 -23.63 -14.16
CA LEU A 2 -34.57 -22.71 -13.07
C LEU A 2 -35.01 -23.36 -11.76
N LEU A 3 -34.11 -23.48 -10.79
CA LEU A 3 -34.46 -23.81 -9.41
C LEU A 3 -34.27 -22.56 -8.55
N PRO A 4 -35.29 -22.13 -7.78
CA PRO A 4 -35.18 -20.99 -6.87
C PRO A 4 -34.65 -21.47 -5.51
N THR A 5 -33.60 -20.84 -4.98
CA THR A 5 -33.25 -20.97 -3.57
C THR A 5 -33.92 -19.86 -2.78
N ARG A 6 -34.75 -20.33 -1.85
CA ARG A 6 -35.65 -19.62 -0.96
C ARG A 6 -34.85 -18.82 0.08
N ALA A 7 -35.15 -17.53 0.18
CA ALA A 7 -34.75 -16.70 1.30
C ALA A 7 -35.31 -17.29 2.60
N ALA A 8 -34.45 -17.47 3.59
CA ALA A 8 -34.83 -17.80 4.96
C ALA A 8 -34.45 -16.63 5.86
N ASP A 9 -35.45 -15.81 6.17
CA ASP A 9 -35.46 -14.93 7.33
C ASP A 9 -35.07 -15.73 8.59
N ARG A 10 -34.10 -15.21 9.34
CA ARG A 10 -33.91 -15.58 10.75
C ARG A 10 -33.91 -14.32 11.61
N PRO A 11 -34.67 -14.32 12.72
CA PRO A 11 -34.94 -13.13 13.50
C PRO A 11 -33.73 -12.70 14.34
N ALA A 12 -33.68 -11.39 14.60
CA ALA A 12 -32.77 -10.76 15.55
C ALA A 12 -33.16 -11.15 16.98
N GLU A 13 -32.30 -11.89 17.66
CA GLU A 13 -32.41 -12.16 19.10
C GLU A 13 -31.49 -11.21 19.87
N ASP A 14 -32.16 -10.28 20.56
CA ASP A 14 -31.67 -9.44 21.65
C ASP A 14 -31.19 -10.31 22.82
N CYS A 15 -29.90 -10.27 23.16
CA CYS A 15 -29.39 -10.85 24.40
C CYS A 15 -28.70 -9.76 25.24
N ARG A 16 -29.56 -9.00 25.91
CA ARG A 16 -29.37 -8.11 27.05
C ARG A 16 -28.10 -8.33 27.88
N LEU A 17 -27.47 -7.19 28.15
CA LEU A 17 -26.50 -6.89 29.20
C LEU A 17 -26.70 -7.69 30.50
N ARG A 18 -25.61 -8.29 30.99
CA ARG A 18 -25.42 -8.53 32.43
C ARG A 18 -24.41 -7.54 32.99
N HIS A 19 -24.94 -6.59 33.75
CA HIS A 19 -24.21 -5.73 34.67
C HIS A 19 -23.48 -6.59 35.71
N LEU A 20 -22.16 -6.47 35.81
CA LEU A 20 -21.41 -6.87 37.00
C LEU A 20 -20.72 -5.64 37.57
N ARG A 21 -21.27 -5.19 38.69
CA ARG A 21 -20.88 -4.03 39.49
C ARG A 21 -19.74 -4.47 40.41
N LEU A 22 -18.53 -3.95 40.18
CA LEU A 22 -17.44 -4.01 41.16
C LEU A 22 -17.17 -2.60 41.66
N HIS A 23 -17.54 -2.35 42.92
CA HIS A 23 -17.10 -1.18 43.68
C HIS A 23 -15.82 -1.54 44.43
N ARG A 24 -14.73 -0.79 44.23
CA ARG A 24 -14.07 -0.06 45.33
C ARG A 24 -12.99 0.91 44.83
N SER A 25 -13.15 2.12 45.34
CA SER A 25 -12.26 3.27 45.48
C SER A 25 -10.82 2.98 45.89
N ALA A 26 -9.87 3.70 45.27
CA ALA A 26 -8.71 4.28 45.93
C ALA A 26 -8.21 5.51 45.16
N SER A 27 -8.18 6.65 45.84
CA SER A 27 -7.59 7.92 45.44
C SER A 27 -6.06 7.87 45.55
N THR A 28 -5.32 8.31 44.53
CA THR A 28 -3.94 8.81 44.70
C THR A 28 -3.60 9.78 43.57
N GLN A 29 -3.56 11.06 43.96
CA GLN A 29 -2.74 12.18 43.50
C GLN A 29 -2.20 12.23 42.05
N GLN A 30 -2.65 13.28 41.36
CA GLN A 30 -1.97 13.93 40.24
C GLN A 30 -0.52 14.28 40.64
N ARG A 31 0.44 13.87 39.80
CA ARG A 31 1.77 14.44 39.78
C ARG A 31 2.05 14.94 38.36
N SER A 32 1.79 16.22 38.17
CA SER A 32 2.34 17.02 37.08
C SER A 32 3.86 17.10 37.28
N SER A 33 4.61 16.51 36.35
CA SER A 33 6.01 16.86 36.15
C SER A 33 6.20 17.16 34.69
N GLU A 34 6.26 18.44 34.39
CA GLU A 34 6.87 18.98 33.18
C GLU A 34 8.32 18.45 33.09
N MET A 35 8.66 17.86 31.94
CA MET A 35 10.05 17.72 31.52
C MET A 35 10.13 18.14 30.06
N SER A 36 10.32 19.45 29.94
CA SER A 36 11.07 20.16 28.90
C SER A 36 11.59 19.31 27.72
N GLY A 37 11.07 19.63 26.53
CA GLY A 37 11.88 19.96 25.37
C GLY A 37 12.80 18.87 24.81
N ILE A 38 12.22 17.92 24.08
CA ILE A 38 12.92 17.37 22.91
C ILE A 38 12.42 18.19 21.71
N SER A 39 13.26 19.13 21.29
CA SER A 39 13.07 19.86 20.05
C SER A 39 13.03 18.84 18.91
N VAL A 40 11.84 18.58 18.37
CA VAL A 40 11.65 17.86 17.10
C VAL A 40 12.03 18.77 15.94
N ASN A 41 13.23 19.36 15.99
CA ASN A 41 13.81 20.06 14.87
C ASN A 41 14.51 19.02 13.98
N GLY A 42 13.89 18.69 12.85
CA GLY A 42 14.63 18.28 11.66
C GLY A 42 14.57 16.81 11.23
N MET A 43 13.61 15.99 11.67
CA MET A 43 13.33 14.76 10.91
C MET A 43 12.59 15.13 9.62
N LYS A 44 13.37 15.43 8.57
CA LYS A 44 12.85 15.43 7.20
C LYS A 44 12.18 14.06 6.98
N PRO A 45 10.96 13.98 6.44
CA PRO A 45 10.34 12.69 6.11
C PRO A 45 11.36 11.90 5.29
N ARG A 46 11.63 10.65 5.72
CA ARG A 46 12.47 9.76 4.93
C ARG A 46 11.68 9.52 3.65
N ASP A 47 12.19 10.04 2.55
CA ASP A 47 11.58 9.90 1.25
C ASP A 47 11.83 8.44 0.80
N ASN A 48 10.93 7.54 1.21
CA ASN A 48 11.07 6.10 0.99
C ASN A 48 11.01 5.74 -0.51
N THR A 49 10.55 6.66 -1.34
CA THR A 49 10.59 6.63 -2.81
C THR A 49 12.01 6.44 -3.35
N VAL A 50 13.02 6.84 -2.57
CA VAL A 50 14.45 6.81 -2.94
C VAL A 50 15.07 5.41 -2.75
N LEU A 51 14.51 4.55 -1.89
CA LEU A 51 15.16 3.28 -1.55
C LEU A 51 15.24 2.25 -2.69
N TYR A 52 14.29 2.29 -3.64
CA TYR A 52 14.23 1.36 -4.76
C TYR A 52 14.71 1.96 -6.09
N LYS A 53 14.46 3.27 -6.32
CA LYS A 53 14.86 3.93 -7.58
C LYS A 53 16.37 3.97 -7.78
N ASP A 54 17.14 4.08 -6.69
CA ASP A 54 18.61 4.17 -6.76
C ASP A 54 19.29 2.81 -7.01
N LYS A 55 18.56 1.69 -6.85
CA LYS A 55 19.12 0.35 -7.03
C LYS A 55 18.89 -0.24 -8.42
N ASP A 56 18.03 0.38 -9.22
CA ASP A 56 17.72 -0.10 -10.56
C ASP A 56 18.61 0.58 -11.59
N PRO A 57 19.56 -0.15 -12.23
CA PRO A 57 20.47 0.43 -13.22
C PRO A 57 19.75 0.92 -14.48
N LEU A 58 18.52 0.47 -14.73
CA LEU A 58 17.71 0.83 -15.90
C LEU A 58 16.64 1.89 -15.59
N HIS A 59 16.70 2.51 -14.39
CA HIS A 59 15.71 3.50 -13.98
C HIS A 59 15.68 4.72 -14.89
N GLN A 60 14.51 4.99 -15.47
CA GLN A 60 14.27 6.18 -16.28
C GLN A 60 13.86 7.36 -15.40
N LYS A 61 14.40 8.55 -15.70
CA LYS A 61 14.03 9.80 -15.02
C LYS A 61 12.95 10.57 -15.77
N ASP A 62 12.99 10.50 -17.10
CA ASP A 62 12.12 11.25 -17.97
C ASP A 62 10.83 10.49 -18.28
N ILE A 63 9.75 11.24 -18.52
CA ILE A 63 8.47 10.69 -18.96
C ILE A 63 8.54 10.42 -20.45
N ASP A 64 8.13 9.22 -20.86
CA ASP A 64 8.03 8.84 -22.26
C ASP A 64 7.00 9.72 -22.98
N ALA A 65 7.33 10.25 -24.15
CA ALA A 65 6.43 11.07 -24.95
C ALA A 65 5.07 10.39 -25.24
N ARG A 66 5.03 9.05 -25.25
CA ARG A 66 3.81 8.25 -25.44
C ARG A 66 2.85 8.32 -24.25
N ASP A 67 3.36 8.63 -23.06
CA ASP A 67 2.58 8.70 -21.81
C ASP A 67 2.08 10.13 -21.50
N VAL A 68 2.61 11.15 -22.20
CA VAL A 68 2.17 12.54 -22.06
C VAL A 68 0.66 12.65 -22.38
N GLY A 69 -0.09 13.24 -21.45
CA GLY A 69 -1.54 13.39 -21.56
C GLY A 69 -2.35 12.16 -21.19
N THR A 70 -1.71 11.08 -20.72
CA THR A 70 -2.40 9.96 -20.07
C THR A 70 -2.55 10.22 -18.57
N PRO A 71 -3.47 9.52 -17.87
CA PRO A 71 -3.55 9.60 -16.40
C PRO A 71 -2.26 9.19 -15.66
N ASP A 72 -1.34 8.50 -16.35
CA ASP A 72 -0.09 7.99 -15.79
C ASP A 72 1.13 8.83 -16.23
N ASP A 73 0.93 10.08 -16.68
CA ASP A 73 1.99 10.99 -17.18
C ASP A 73 3.04 11.42 -16.14
N TRP A 74 2.94 10.89 -14.93
CA TRP A 74 3.84 11.11 -13.81
C TRP A 74 4.76 9.91 -13.53
N VAL A 75 4.62 8.80 -14.28
CA VAL A 75 5.37 7.56 -14.08
C VAL A 75 6.41 7.37 -15.18
N PRO A 76 7.72 7.51 -14.89
CA PRO A 76 8.78 7.16 -15.83
C PRO A 76 8.76 5.67 -16.14
N ARG A 77 8.92 5.32 -17.43
CA ARG A 77 8.82 3.95 -17.95
C ARG A 77 9.95 3.66 -18.91
N HIS A 78 10.44 2.42 -18.90
CA HIS A 78 11.49 2.02 -19.83
C HIS A 78 10.97 2.02 -21.28
N PRO A 79 11.64 2.69 -22.23
CA PRO A 79 11.12 2.88 -23.58
C PRO A 79 11.03 1.58 -24.38
N ASP A 80 11.91 0.62 -24.09
CA ASP A 80 12.00 -0.65 -24.82
C ASP A 80 10.92 -1.67 -24.44
N LEU A 81 10.09 -1.38 -23.43
CA LEU A 81 8.97 -2.24 -23.07
C LEU A 81 7.94 -2.30 -24.21
N VAL A 82 7.52 -3.51 -24.55
CA VAL A 82 6.56 -3.77 -25.63
C VAL A 82 5.15 -3.49 -25.12
N ARG A 83 4.46 -2.51 -25.70
CA ARG A 83 3.09 -2.13 -25.31
C ARG A 83 2.04 -3.03 -25.95
N LEU A 84 1.30 -3.78 -25.12
CA LEU A 84 0.31 -4.76 -25.56
C LEU A 84 -1.11 -4.17 -25.73
N THR A 85 -1.41 -3.07 -25.04
CA THR A 85 -2.75 -2.43 -25.06
C THR A 85 -2.71 -0.98 -25.57
N GLY A 86 -1.69 -0.62 -26.36
CA GLY A 86 -1.50 0.74 -26.84
C GLY A 86 -0.92 1.67 -25.76
N ARG A 87 -1.43 2.90 -25.65
CA ARG A 87 -0.91 3.90 -24.68
C ARG A 87 -1.37 3.62 -23.26
N HIS A 88 -2.66 3.36 -23.07
CA HIS A 88 -3.29 3.21 -21.76
C HIS A 88 -4.53 2.29 -21.84
N PRO A 89 -4.78 1.38 -20.87
CA PRO A 89 -3.97 1.08 -19.68
C PRO A 89 -2.58 0.56 -20.02
N PHE A 90 -1.62 0.74 -19.11
CA PHE A 90 -0.23 0.32 -19.36
C PHE A 90 -0.07 -1.18 -19.09
N ASN A 91 -0.10 -1.96 -20.17
CA ASN A 91 0.22 -3.38 -20.14
C ASN A 91 1.39 -3.65 -21.07
N VAL A 92 2.48 -4.13 -20.51
CA VAL A 92 3.73 -4.31 -21.23
C VAL A 92 4.50 -5.53 -20.76
N GLU A 93 5.33 -6.02 -21.67
CA GLU A 93 6.32 -7.06 -21.40
C GLU A 93 7.69 -6.62 -21.91
N PRO A 94 8.78 -7.09 -21.28
CA PRO A 94 10.11 -6.85 -21.82
C PRO A 94 10.34 -7.68 -23.10
N PRO A 95 11.11 -7.16 -24.07
CA PRO A 95 11.60 -7.98 -25.17
C PRO A 95 12.38 -9.19 -24.63
N LEU A 96 12.08 -10.38 -25.16
CA LEU A 96 12.69 -11.62 -24.67
C LEU A 96 14.23 -11.58 -24.58
N PRO A 97 14.97 -11.06 -25.58
CA PRO A 97 16.44 -10.96 -25.47
C PRO A 97 16.89 -10.11 -24.28
N ALA A 98 16.29 -8.92 -24.12
CA ALA A 98 16.63 -8.01 -23.03
C ALA A 98 16.31 -8.62 -21.66
N LEU A 99 15.22 -9.39 -21.55
CA LEU A 99 14.87 -10.13 -20.34
C LEU A 99 15.90 -11.21 -20.00
N MET A 100 16.28 -12.03 -20.99
CA MET A 100 17.24 -13.12 -20.81
C MET A 100 18.64 -12.64 -20.39
N GLU A 101 19.03 -11.43 -20.82
CA GLU A 101 20.31 -10.81 -20.46
C GLU A 101 20.41 -10.43 -18.98
N GLN A 102 19.30 -10.24 -18.27
CA GLN A 102 19.31 -9.79 -16.85
C GLN A 102 19.63 -10.91 -15.85
N GLY A 103 19.56 -12.17 -16.28
CA GLY A 103 19.76 -13.32 -15.39
C GLY A 103 18.57 -13.58 -14.47
N PHE A 104 18.86 -13.92 -13.20
CA PHE A 104 17.84 -14.43 -12.27
C PHE A 104 16.89 -13.34 -11.73
N ILE A 105 17.39 -12.13 -11.47
CA ILE A 105 16.61 -11.02 -10.92
C ILE A 105 16.42 -9.97 -12.00
N THR A 106 15.18 -9.80 -12.48
CA THR A 106 14.85 -8.75 -13.45
C THR A 106 14.85 -7.38 -12.78
N PRO A 107 15.54 -6.36 -13.33
CA PRO A 107 15.45 -4.98 -12.86
C PRO A 107 14.01 -4.46 -12.91
N ALA A 108 13.63 -3.61 -11.95
CA ALA A 108 12.25 -3.15 -11.80
C ALA A 108 11.72 -2.44 -13.06
N SER A 109 12.56 -1.65 -13.74
CA SER A 109 12.21 -0.93 -14.95
C SER A 109 11.98 -1.82 -16.16
N LEU A 110 12.45 -3.08 -16.13
CA LEU A 110 12.24 -4.07 -17.19
C LEU A 110 11.19 -5.12 -16.80
N HIS A 111 10.63 -5.05 -15.58
CA HIS A 111 9.61 -5.98 -15.13
C HIS A 111 8.32 -5.82 -15.94
N TYR A 112 7.60 -6.93 -16.16
CA TYR A 112 6.30 -6.86 -16.82
C TYR A 112 5.34 -5.99 -16.00
N VAL A 113 4.48 -5.23 -16.67
CA VAL A 113 3.46 -4.42 -15.99
C VAL A 113 2.10 -4.81 -16.53
N ARG A 114 1.17 -5.10 -15.63
CA ARG A 114 -0.23 -5.35 -15.97
C ARG A 114 -1.12 -4.42 -15.17
N ASN A 115 -1.56 -3.33 -15.80
CA ASN A 115 -2.55 -2.42 -15.24
C ASN A 115 -3.91 -2.62 -15.89
N HIS A 116 -4.94 -2.75 -15.05
CA HIS A 116 -6.34 -2.74 -15.51
C HIS A 116 -6.87 -1.30 -15.76
N GLY A 117 -6.22 -0.28 -15.19
CA GLY A 117 -6.61 1.13 -15.31
C GLY A 117 -5.47 2.07 -14.96
N ALA A 118 -5.80 3.29 -14.53
CA ALA A 118 -4.85 4.31 -14.10
C ALA A 118 -4.09 3.93 -12.84
N VAL A 119 -2.81 4.29 -12.80
CA VAL A 119 -1.96 4.14 -11.63
C VAL A 119 -2.37 5.22 -10.62
N PRO A 120 -2.79 4.83 -9.40
CA PRO A 120 -3.18 5.81 -8.40
C PRO A 120 -1.95 6.60 -7.93
N LYS A 121 -2.05 7.93 -7.96
CA LYS A 121 -1.05 8.83 -7.39
C LYS A 121 -1.42 9.10 -5.93
N ILE A 122 -0.74 8.43 -5.01
CA ILE A 122 -1.01 8.50 -3.57
C ILE A 122 0.28 8.87 -2.83
N ASP A 123 0.17 9.85 -1.94
CA ASP A 123 1.28 10.25 -1.07
C ASP A 123 1.46 9.26 0.09
N TRP A 124 2.71 9.06 0.51
CA TRP A 124 3.07 8.09 1.56
C TRP A 124 2.30 8.34 2.86
N GLU A 125 2.24 9.60 3.29
CA GLU A 125 1.61 10.04 4.53
C GLU A 125 0.07 9.90 4.49
N ALA A 126 -0.51 9.90 3.30
CA ALA A 126 -1.96 9.77 3.09
C ALA A 126 -2.40 8.30 2.92
N HIS A 127 -1.48 7.41 2.54
CA HIS A 127 -1.80 6.01 2.28
C HIS A 127 -2.20 5.27 3.58
N ARG A 128 -3.36 4.60 3.54
CA ARG A 128 -3.91 3.80 4.64
C ARG A 128 -4.24 2.39 4.16
N LEU A 129 -3.88 1.38 4.94
CA LEU A 129 -4.29 -0.01 4.74
C LEU A 129 -5.36 -0.37 5.76
N SER A 130 -6.57 -0.72 5.30
CA SER A 130 -7.66 -1.14 6.18
C SER A 130 -7.82 -2.66 6.13
N VAL A 131 -7.81 -3.30 7.30
CA VAL A 131 -8.11 -4.72 7.48
C VAL A 131 -9.50 -4.84 8.10
N THR A 132 -10.44 -5.36 7.32
CA THR A 132 -11.87 -5.46 7.67
C THR A 132 -12.43 -6.83 7.26
N GLY A 133 -13.68 -7.14 7.63
CA GLY A 133 -14.36 -8.38 7.27
C GLY A 133 -14.61 -9.25 8.50
N LEU A 134 -14.31 -10.54 8.40
CA LEU A 134 -14.46 -11.50 9.50
C LEU A 134 -13.25 -11.47 10.42
N VAL A 135 -13.06 -10.35 11.12
CA VAL A 135 -11.97 -10.13 12.08
C VAL A 135 -12.54 -9.61 13.39
N ASP A 136 -11.92 -10.02 14.51
CA ASP A 136 -12.37 -9.58 15.85
C ASP A 136 -12.21 -8.07 16.06
N SER A 137 -11.21 -7.46 15.42
CA SER A 137 -10.89 -6.03 15.57
C SER A 137 -10.43 -5.43 14.23
N PRO A 138 -11.36 -4.83 13.46
CA PRO A 138 -11.01 -4.09 12.26
C PRO A 138 -9.98 -3.00 12.58
N THR A 139 -8.93 -2.91 11.78
CA THR A 139 -7.78 -2.03 12.06
C THR A 139 -7.36 -1.29 10.80
N VAL A 140 -6.84 -0.07 10.96
CA VAL A 140 -6.28 0.73 9.87
C VAL A 140 -4.81 1.03 10.19
N PHE A 141 -3.92 0.74 9.25
CA PHE A 141 -2.48 0.97 9.37
C PHE A 141 -2.04 2.13 8.48
N THR A 142 -1.10 2.93 9.00
CA THR A 142 -0.31 3.85 8.18
C THR A 142 0.88 3.11 7.57
N MET A 143 1.49 3.68 6.52
CA MET A 143 2.69 3.09 5.94
C MET A 143 3.87 3.02 6.92
N ASP A 144 3.98 3.99 7.85
CA ASP A 144 4.99 3.98 8.91
C ASP A 144 4.75 2.87 9.94
N ASP A 145 3.49 2.47 10.18
CA ASP A 145 3.19 1.34 11.05
C ASP A 145 3.59 0.01 10.41
N LEU A 146 3.41 -0.12 9.09
CA LEU A 146 3.85 -1.29 8.35
C LEU A 146 5.38 -1.45 8.37
N LEU A 147 6.14 -0.35 8.26
CA LEU A 147 7.61 -0.39 8.33
C LEU A 147 8.16 -0.82 9.68
N LYS A 148 7.39 -0.69 10.77
CA LYS A 148 7.80 -1.14 12.11
C LYS A 148 7.58 -2.65 12.30
N MET A 149 6.82 -3.30 11.41
CA MET A 149 6.58 -4.73 11.47
C MET A 149 7.80 -5.53 10.98
N PRO A 150 7.98 -6.79 11.41
CA PRO A 150 9.06 -7.63 10.91
C PRO A 150 8.98 -7.84 9.39
N ALA A 151 10.04 -7.49 8.68
CA ALA A 151 10.15 -7.71 7.23
C ALA A 151 10.74 -9.10 6.90
N ARG A 152 10.37 -9.66 5.75
CA ARG A 152 10.95 -10.89 5.19
C ARG A 152 11.16 -10.72 3.70
N GLU A 153 12.29 -11.22 3.21
CA GLU A 153 12.60 -11.31 1.78
C GLU A 153 12.35 -12.74 1.31
N ILE A 154 11.70 -12.89 0.15
CA ILE A 154 11.37 -14.18 -0.45
C ILE A 154 12.13 -14.24 -1.80
N PRO A 155 12.98 -15.26 -2.01
CA PRO A 155 13.73 -15.43 -3.26
C PRO A 155 12.87 -15.90 -4.42
#